data_AF-A0A972HL09-F1
#
_entry.id   AF-A0A972HL09-F1
#
_cell.length_a   1.000
_cell.length_b   1.000
_cell.length_c   1.000
_cell.angle_alpha   90.00
_cell.angle_beta   90.00
_cell.angle_gamma   90.00
#
_symmetry.space_group_name_H-M   'P 1'
#
loop_
_entity.id
_entity.type
_entity.pdbx_description
1 polymer ?
#
loop_
_entity_poly.entity_id
_entity_poly.type
_entity_poly.pdbx_seq_one_letter_code
_entity_poly.pdbx_strand_id
1 'polypeptide(L)' 'MAGGIIIAVVLLLAPIIIVASMSVVAAILGALLNNDAKQRHEGSELLDSNY' A
#
# COMPACT_ATOMS: atom_id res chain seq x y z
N MET A 1 32.76 -11.66 -7.10
CA MET A 1 31.54 -12.41 -7.49
C MET A 1 30.27 -11.93 -6.78
N ALA A 2 30.31 -11.54 -5.50
CA ALA A 2 29.12 -11.09 -4.75
C ALA A 2 28.31 -9.97 -5.44
N GLY A 3 28.97 -8.95 -6.00
CA GLY A 3 28.27 -7.84 -6.69
C GLY A 3 27.41 -8.29 -7.87
N GLY A 4 27.89 -9.25 -8.67
CA GLY A 4 27.12 -9.79 -9.80
C GLY A 4 25.89 -10.56 -9.36
N ILE A 5 25.99 -11.32 -8.26
CA ILE A 5 24.86 -12.06 -7.68
C ILE A 5 23.80 -11.08 -7.17
N ILE A 6 24.20 -10.02 -6.47
CA ILE A 6 23.29 -9.00 -5.96
C ILE A 6 22.52 -8.34 -7.13
N ILE A 7 23.23 -7.96 -8.19
CA ILE A 7 22.60 -7.34 -9.37
C ILE A 7 21.61 -8.31 -10.03
N ALA A 8 21.97 -9.57 -10.19
CA ALA A 8 21.08 -10.58 -10.79
C ALA A 8 19.79 -10.77 -9.97
N VAL A 9 19.90 -10.83 -8.64
CA VAL A 9 18.74 -10.96 -7.74
C VAL A 9 17.83 -9.72 -7.83
N VAL A 10 18.42 -8.52 -7.82
CA VAL A 10 17.65 -7.27 -7.93
C VAL A 10 16.91 -7.20 -9.26
N LEU A 11 17.56 -7.55 -10.38
CA LEU A 11 16.92 -7.54 -11.69
C LEU A 11 15.77 -8.55 -11.80
N LEU A 12 15.92 -9.73 -11.19
CA LEU A 12 14.88 -10.76 -11.17
C LEU A 12 13.65 -10.29 -10.38
N LEU A 13 13.85 -9.57 -9.27
CA LEU A 13 12.78 -9.11 -8.39
C LEU A 13 12.18 -7.76 -8.80
N ALA A 14 12.91 -6.94 -9.56
CA ALA A 14 12.50 -5.61 -10.00
C ALA A 14 11.06 -5.54 -10.57
N PRO A 15 10.61 -6.40 -11.51
CA PRO A 15 9.26 -6.29 -12.04
C PRO A 15 8.18 -6.47 -10.97
N ILE A 16 8.40 -7.37 -10.01
CA ILE A 16 7.45 -7.62 -8.91
C ILE A 16 7.43 -6.43 -7.95
N ILE A 17 8.62 -5.95 -7.55
CA ILE A 17 8.76 -4.83 -6.64
C ILE A 17 8.13 -3.57 -7.24
N ILE A 18 8.38 -3.28 -8.52
CA ILE A 18 7.85 -2.11 -9.20
C ILE A 18 6.33 -2.15 -9.25
N VAL A 19 5.72 -3.27 -9.66
CA VAL A 19 4.25 -3.40 -9.70
C VAL A 19 3.64 -3.31 -8.31
N ALA A 20 4.24 -3.98 -7.32
CA ALA A 20 3.74 -3.98 -5.95
C ALA A 20 3.91 -2.63 -5.24
N SER A 21 4.89 -1.81 -5.63
CA SER A 21 5.19 -0.53 -4.95
C SER A 21 3.97 0.40 -4.88
N MET A 22 3.15 0.45 -5.93
CA MET A 22 1.93 1.27 -5.96
C MET A 22 0.85 0.77 -5.01
N SER A 23 0.76 -0.55 -4.78
CA SER A 23 -0.21 -1.10 -3.82
C SER A 23 0.08 -0.66 -2.39
N VAL A 24 1.36 -0.54 -2.01
CA VAL A 24 1.78 -0.05 -0.70
C VAL A 24 1.38 1.42 -0.52
N VAL A 25 1.64 2.25 -1.53
CA VAL A 25 1.25 3.67 -1.51
C VAL A 25 -0.28 3.80 -1.43
N ALA A 26 -1.02 3.03 -2.22
CA ALA A 26 -2.48 3.03 -2.20
C ALA A 26 -3.05 2.58 -0.84
N ALA A 27 -2.45 1.57 -0.21
CA ALA A 27 -2.85 1.10 1.10
C ALA A 27 -2.62 2.17 2.18
N ILE A 28 -1.47 2.84 2.16
CA ILE A 28 -1.15 3.93 3.09
C ILE A 28 -2.13 5.09 2.90
N LEU A 29 -2.32 5.55 1.66
CA LEU A 29 -3.24 6.65 1.36
C LEU A 29 -4.68 6.29 1.70
N GLY A 30 -5.12 5.08 1.35
CA GLY A 30 -6.46 4.58 1.68
C GLY A 30 -6.70 4.56 3.20
N ALA A 31 -5.73 4.10 3.99
CA ALA A 31 -5.83 4.10 5.44
C ALA A 31 -5.92 5.52 6.02
N LEU A 32 -5.09 6.45 5.54
CA LEU A 32 -5.11 7.84 5.99
C LEU A 32 -6.45 8.53 5.66
N LEU A 33 -6.92 8.37 4.42
CA LEU A 33 -8.18 8.95 3.97
C LEU A 33 -9.38 8.32 4.70
N ASN A 34 -9.36 7.01 4.97
CA ASN A 34 -10.42 6.35 5.71
C ASN A 34 -10.51 6.86 7.16
N ASN A 35 -9.37 7.06 7.83
CA ASN A 35 -9.35 7.61 9.19
C ASN A 35 -9.89 9.04 9.27
N ASP A 36 -9.57 9.86 8.27
CA ASP A 36 -10.12 11.22 8.14
C ASP A 36 -11.62 11.20 7.83
N ALA A 37 -12.07 10.30 6.94
CA ALA A 37 -13.47 10.12 6.63
C ALA A 37 -14.28 9.70 7.87
N LYS A 38 -13.75 8.80 8.70
CA LYS A 38 -14.38 8.37 9.97
C LYS A 38 -14.59 9.52 10.94
N GLN A 39 -13.56 10.34 11.17
CA GLN A 39 -13.64 11.51 12.06
C GLN A 39 -14.67 12.53 11.57
N ARG A 40 -14.76 12.76 10.25
CA ARG A 40 -15.73 13.71 9.68
C ARG A 40 -17.18 13.22 9.73
N HIS A 41 -17.39 11.92 9.82
CA HIS A 41 -18.72 11.30 9.80
C HIS A 41 -19.01 10.58 11.13
N GLU A 42 -18.43 11.05 12.24
CA GLU A 42 -18.70 10.50 13.57
C GLU A 42 -20.22 10.49 13.86
N GLY A 43 -20.72 9.33 14.29
CA GLY A 43 -22.16 9.11 14.52
C GLY A 43 -22.98 8.76 13.27
N SER A 44 -22.34 8.60 12.11
CA SER A 44 -23.02 8.14 10.89
C SER A 44 -23.23 6.62 10.90
N GLU A 45 -24.47 6.22 10.65
CA GLU A 45 -24.92 4.82 10.47
C GLU A 45 -24.16 4.09 9.34
N LEU A 46 -23.55 4.85 8.42
CA LEU A 46 -22.74 4.33 7.32
C LEU A 46 -21.38 3.81 7.79
N LEU A 47 -20.88 4.24 8.94
CA LEU A 47 -19.63 3.72 9.50
C LEU A 47 -19.79 2.29 10.02
N ASP A 48 -20.95 1.95 10.57
CA ASP A 48 -21.25 0.64 11.15
C ASP A 48 -21.61 -0.42 10.10
N SER A 49 -22.00 0.01 8.90
CA SER A 49 -22.38 -0.86 7.78
C SER A 49 -21.28 -1.04 6.73
N ASN A 50 -20.14 -0.33 6.87
CA ASN A 50 -19.01 -0.41 5.96
C ASN A 50 -18.08 -1.58 6.35
N TYR A 51 -18.44 -2.79 5.92
CA TYR A 51 -17.66 -4.02 6.04
C TYR A 51 -16.65 -4.19 4.90
#